data_AF-A0A3N6PH59-F1
#
_entry.id   AF-A0A3N6PH59-F1
#
_cell.length_a   1.000
_cell.length_b   1.000
_cell.length_c   1.000
_cell.angle_alpha   90.00
_cell.angle_beta   90.00
_cell.angle_gamma   90.00
#
_symmetry.space_group_name_H-M   'P 1'
#
loop_
_entity.id
_entity.type
_entity.pdbx_description
1 polymer ?
#
loop_
_entity_poly.entity_id
_entity_poly.type
_entity_poly.pdbx_seq_one_letter_code
_entity_poly.pdbx_strand_id
1 'polypeptide(L)'
;MFKSVYAYVRENISLLADSYPWGIPSPLPAGITLPGSEASLLERNLALKDELHVAWSTGSAHERLRLCHWYISVWGGVRRNDEETLRLYANGDEATVLARGKQGIASWSKAFTIRDPKRFAIFDARTSIALNAIQVRAGVEPPIVFPALPSRNKRVVAAQLVVKRLVSAHGWQKVDHHAFYIMYCRLVEEIAVKLCTELKASISNQMVEMLLFANAIDLSDELCATYA
;
A
#
# COMPACT_ATOMS: atom_id res chain seq x y z
N MET A 1 7.53 12.31 -12.13
CA MET A 1 6.50 11.70 -13.00
C MET A 1 5.08 11.72 -12.42
N PHE A 2 4.83 12.09 -11.16
CA PHE A 2 3.45 12.14 -10.62
C PHE A 2 3.24 13.41 -9.79
N LYS A 3 3.23 14.58 -10.45
CA LYS A 3 3.17 15.89 -9.78
C LYS A 3 1.90 16.05 -8.93
N SER A 4 0.76 15.53 -9.41
CA SER A 4 -0.51 15.57 -8.67
C SER A 4 -0.48 14.71 -7.41
N VAL A 5 0.08 13.49 -7.48
CA VAL A 5 0.26 12.62 -6.31
C VAL A 5 1.20 13.28 -5.30
N TYR A 6 2.32 13.86 -5.77
CA TYR A 6 3.22 14.62 -4.91
C TYR A 6 2.52 15.78 -4.19
N ALA A 7 1.79 16.62 -4.93
CA ALA A 7 1.07 17.75 -4.36
C ALA A 7 0.05 17.30 -3.30
N TYR A 8 -0.75 16.28 -3.63
CA TYR A 8 -1.71 15.69 -2.71
C TYR A 8 -1.04 15.18 -1.42
N VAL A 9 0.05 14.42 -1.54
CA VAL A 9 0.76 13.91 -0.36
C VAL A 9 1.34 15.07 0.45
N ARG A 10 1.97 16.06 -0.19
CA ARG A 10 2.53 17.23 0.49
C ARG A 10 1.50 17.97 1.33
N GLU A 11 0.29 18.13 0.79
CA GLU A 11 -0.81 18.86 1.46
C GLU A 11 -1.41 18.10 2.63
N ASN A 12 -1.32 16.77 2.64
CA ASN A 12 -2.07 15.94 3.59
C ASN A 12 -1.18 15.13 4.55
N ILE A 13 0.13 15.01 4.30
CA ILE A 13 1.02 14.13 5.09
C ILE A 13 1.11 14.53 6.56
N SER A 14 0.98 15.83 6.88
CA SER A 14 0.99 16.33 8.27
C SER A 14 -0.25 15.90 9.07
N LEU A 15 -1.36 15.59 8.39
CA LEU A 15 -2.61 15.15 9.03
C LEU A 15 -2.65 13.63 9.25
N LEU A 16 -1.64 12.88 8.76
CA LEU A 16 -1.66 11.42 8.78
C LEU A 16 -1.67 10.86 10.20
N ALA A 17 -0.93 11.47 11.12
CA ALA A 17 -0.84 10.99 12.51
C ALA A 17 -2.21 10.95 13.20
N ASP A 18 -3.05 11.96 12.92
CA ASP A 18 -4.37 12.11 13.52
C ASP A 18 -5.46 11.31 12.78
N SER A 19 -5.27 11.08 11.48
CA SER A 19 -6.29 10.48 10.62
C SER A 19 -6.10 8.99 10.33
N TYR A 20 -4.94 8.39 10.66
CA TYR A 20 -4.67 7.00 10.31
C TYR A 20 -5.49 6.01 11.16
N PRO A 21 -6.44 5.25 10.58
CA PRO A 21 -7.47 4.57 11.36
C PRO A 21 -7.19 3.08 11.61
N TRP A 22 -6.05 2.55 11.15
CA TRP A 22 -5.85 1.10 11.09
C TRP A 22 -5.33 0.52 12.40
N GLY A 23 -6.20 -0.16 13.14
CA GLY A 23 -5.86 -0.82 14.40
C GLY A 23 -4.97 -2.06 14.20
N ILE A 24 -4.24 -2.42 15.26
CA ILE A 24 -3.39 -3.62 15.30
C ILE A 24 -4.10 -4.69 16.14
N PRO A 25 -4.37 -5.88 15.59
CA PRO A 25 -5.05 -6.94 16.33
C PRO A 25 -4.16 -7.57 17.40
N SER A 26 -4.79 -8.07 18.45
CA SER A 26 -4.18 -8.89 19.49
C SER A 26 -4.58 -10.37 19.33
N PRO A 27 -3.71 -11.35 19.63
CA PRO A 27 -2.33 -11.18 20.10
C PRO A 27 -1.34 -10.87 18.96
N LEU A 28 -0.25 -10.18 19.33
CA LEU A 28 0.92 -9.99 18.46
C LEU A 28 1.72 -11.30 18.34
N PRO A 29 2.51 -11.49 17.26
CA PRO A 29 3.46 -12.59 17.18
C PRO A 29 4.48 -12.53 18.34
N ALA A 30 4.97 -13.69 18.77
CA ALA A 30 5.96 -13.78 19.83
C ALA A 30 7.21 -12.94 19.51
N GLY A 31 7.71 -12.20 20.51
CA GLY A 31 8.89 -11.35 20.38
C GLY A 31 8.62 -9.95 19.80
N ILE A 32 7.43 -9.67 19.28
CA ILE A 32 7.09 -8.34 18.73
C ILE A 32 6.62 -7.43 19.85
N THR A 33 7.31 -6.31 20.04
CA THR A 33 6.95 -5.28 21.03
C THR A 33 6.67 -3.96 20.33
N LEU A 34 5.52 -3.35 20.63
CA LEU A 34 5.13 -2.07 20.03
C LEU A 34 5.18 -0.95 21.07
N PRO A 35 5.31 0.32 20.62
CA PRO A 35 5.06 1.47 21.47
C PRO A 35 3.71 1.36 22.21
N GLY A 36 3.67 1.95 23.42
CA GLY A 36 2.50 1.93 24.30
C GLY A 36 1.27 2.64 23.74
N SER A 37 0.19 2.71 24.54
CA SER A 37 -1.09 3.32 24.13
C SER A 37 -1.00 4.81 23.81
N GLU A 38 0.02 5.51 24.33
CA GLU A 38 0.25 6.93 24.06
C GLU A 38 0.73 7.20 22.63
N ALA A 39 1.28 6.19 21.95
CA ALA A 39 1.69 6.31 20.55
C ALA A 39 0.46 6.20 19.62
N SER A 40 0.45 7.06 18.60
CA SER A 40 -0.58 7.06 17.56
C SER A 40 -0.64 5.70 16.82
N LEU A 41 -1.78 5.41 16.20
CA LEU A 41 -1.92 4.22 15.36
C LEU A 41 -0.91 4.24 14.20
N LEU A 42 -0.56 5.41 13.67
CA LEU A 42 0.48 5.58 12.68
C LEU A 42 1.82 5.05 13.20
N GLU A 43 2.30 5.59 14.32
CA GLU A 43 3.59 5.20 14.93
C GLU A 43 3.63 3.72 15.26
N ARG A 44 2.55 3.16 15.81
CA ARG A 44 2.47 1.75 16.16
C ARG A 44 2.50 0.85 14.92
N ASN A 45 1.89 1.24 13.80
CA ASN A 45 1.94 0.46 12.55
C ASN A 45 3.30 0.58 11.84
N LEU A 46 3.98 1.72 11.93
CA LEU A 46 5.36 1.87 11.47
C LEU A 46 6.30 0.95 12.28
N ALA A 47 6.22 1.02 13.61
CA ALA A 47 6.99 0.15 14.50
C ALA A 47 6.69 -1.33 14.25
N LEU A 48 5.43 -1.70 13.99
CA LEU A 48 5.06 -3.07 13.65
C LEU A 48 5.81 -3.58 12.40
N LYS A 49 5.90 -2.77 11.34
CA LYS A 49 6.61 -3.16 10.12
C LYS A 49 8.11 -3.36 10.37
N ASP A 50 8.72 -2.50 11.18
CA ASP A 50 10.13 -2.61 11.55
C ASP A 50 10.41 -3.84 12.44
N GLU A 51 9.62 -4.06 13.47
CA GLU A 51 9.75 -5.22 14.37
C GLU A 51 9.54 -6.55 13.61
N LEU A 52 8.53 -6.61 12.73
CA LEU A 52 8.30 -7.78 11.88
C LEU A 52 9.47 -8.01 10.92
N HIS A 53 10.12 -6.95 10.44
CA HIS A 53 11.30 -7.07 9.60
C HIS A 53 12.52 -7.63 10.35
N VAL A 54 12.78 -7.14 11.56
CA VAL A 54 13.83 -7.69 12.43
C VAL A 54 13.58 -9.16 12.70
N ALA A 55 12.35 -9.53 13.08
CA ALA A 55 11.99 -10.91 13.34
C ALA A 55 12.04 -11.80 12.07
N TRP A 56 11.64 -11.28 10.92
CA TRP A 56 11.70 -12.03 9.65
C TRP A 56 13.14 -12.26 9.20
N SER A 57 14.00 -11.25 9.29
CA SER A 57 15.39 -11.32 8.82
C SER A 57 16.22 -12.31 9.65
N THR A 58 16.03 -12.35 10.96
CA THR A 58 16.73 -13.23 11.90
C THR A 58 16.08 -14.59 12.09
N GLY A 59 14.80 -14.73 11.72
CA GLY A 59 14.04 -15.96 11.88
C GLY A 59 14.36 -17.05 10.85
N SER A 60 14.12 -18.29 11.25
CA SER A 60 14.05 -19.48 10.40
C SER A 60 12.96 -19.38 9.33
N ALA A 61 13.03 -20.23 8.30
CA ALA A 61 12.01 -20.29 7.25
C ALA A 61 10.58 -20.52 7.79
N HIS A 62 10.47 -21.25 8.90
CA HIS A 62 9.19 -21.49 9.57
C HIS A 62 8.71 -20.25 10.34
N GLU A 63 9.60 -19.52 11.02
CA GLU A 63 9.27 -18.23 11.65
C GLU A 63 8.81 -17.20 10.64
N ARG A 64 9.54 -17.06 9.52
CA ARG A 64 9.17 -16.19 8.40
C ARG A 64 7.78 -16.49 7.87
N LEU A 65 7.44 -17.77 7.72
CA LEU A 65 6.09 -18.20 7.31
C LEU A 65 5.03 -17.77 8.33
N ARG A 66 5.27 -17.98 9.62
CA ARG A 66 4.32 -17.59 10.68
C ARG A 66 4.09 -16.08 10.71
N LEU A 67 5.15 -15.27 10.63
CA LEU A 67 5.07 -13.81 10.61
C LEU A 67 4.32 -13.32 9.38
N CYS A 68 4.66 -13.85 8.20
CA CYS A 68 4.00 -13.55 6.93
C CYS A 68 2.50 -13.89 6.98
N HIS A 69 2.16 -15.08 7.49
CA HIS A 69 0.77 -15.49 7.68
C HIS A 69 0.02 -14.55 8.63
N TRP A 70 0.59 -14.22 9.79
CA TRP A 70 -0.05 -13.29 10.72
C TRP A 70 -0.28 -11.92 10.08
N TYR A 71 0.74 -11.37 9.42
CA TYR A 71 0.67 -10.03 8.83
C TYR A 71 -0.33 -9.96 7.67
N ILE A 72 -0.41 -10.99 6.83
CA ILE A 72 -1.36 -11.05 5.70
C ILE A 72 -2.79 -11.36 6.18
N SER A 73 -2.96 -12.40 6.99
CA SER A 73 -4.27 -12.96 7.32
C SER A 73 -4.93 -12.30 8.53
N VAL A 74 -4.15 -12.02 9.58
CA VAL A 74 -4.65 -11.50 10.86
C VAL A 74 -4.68 -9.97 10.82
N TRP A 75 -3.54 -9.32 10.57
CA TRP A 75 -3.48 -7.86 10.45
C TRP A 75 -4.10 -7.37 9.13
N GLY A 76 -3.75 -7.97 8.00
CA GLY A 76 -4.23 -7.56 6.68
C GLY A 76 -5.62 -8.08 6.28
N GLY A 77 -6.20 -9.01 7.05
CA GLY A 77 -7.54 -9.56 6.81
C GLY A 77 -7.69 -10.47 5.58
N VAL A 78 -6.61 -10.93 4.95
CA VAL A 78 -6.63 -11.76 3.74
C VAL A 78 -6.47 -13.25 4.07
N ARG A 79 -7.60 -13.94 4.31
CA ARG A 79 -7.62 -15.31 4.86
C ARG A 79 -7.64 -16.46 3.83
N ARG A 80 -7.58 -16.17 2.54
CA ARG A 80 -7.82 -17.17 1.46
C ARG A 80 -6.54 -17.71 0.79
N ASN A 81 -5.35 -17.31 1.27
CA ASN A 81 -4.11 -17.86 0.74
C ASN A 81 -3.92 -19.28 1.28
N ASP A 82 -3.60 -20.23 0.40
CA ASP A 82 -3.14 -21.56 0.81
C ASP A 82 -1.72 -21.50 1.40
N GLU A 83 -1.32 -22.59 2.05
CA GLU A 83 -0.03 -22.68 2.72
C GLU A 83 1.16 -22.58 1.75
N GLU A 84 1.05 -23.16 0.55
CA GLU A 84 2.09 -23.11 -0.47
C GLU A 84 2.35 -21.67 -0.94
N THR A 85 1.28 -20.92 -1.19
CA THR A 85 1.31 -19.50 -1.55
C THR A 85 1.95 -18.66 -0.44
N LEU A 86 1.60 -18.93 0.82
CA LEU A 86 2.20 -18.24 1.96
C LEU A 86 3.69 -18.58 2.13
N ARG A 87 4.09 -19.84 1.89
CA ARG A 87 5.50 -20.26 1.88
C ARG A 87 6.28 -19.53 0.80
N LEU A 88 5.70 -19.41 -0.40
CA LEU A 88 6.28 -18.62 -1.49
C LEU A 88 6.47 -17.16 -1.08
N TYR A 89 5.46 -16.52 -0.48
CA TYR A 89 5.57 -15.11 -0.09
C TYR A 89 6.58 -14.88 1.03
N ALA A 90 6.65 -15.82 1.99
CA ALA A 90 7.52 -15.72 3.14
C ALA A 90 9.00 -16.02 2.82
N ASN A 91 9.27 -16.99 1.94
CA ASN A 91 10.60 -17.57 1.75
C ASN A 91 11.07 -17.61 0.30
N GLY A 92 10.19 -17.37 -0.67
CA GLY A 92 10.54 -17.38 -2.08
C GLY A 92 11.46 -16.23 -2.47
N ASP A 93 12.21 -16.44 -3.54
CA ASP A 93 13.02 -15.37 -4.11
C ASP A 93 12.13 -14.22 -4.63
N GLU A 94 12.69 -13.02 -4.60
CA GLU A 94 11.95 -11.81 -4.94
C GLU A 94 11.45 -11.82 -6.40
N ALA A 95 12.26 -12.30 -7.34
CA ALA A 95 11.93 -12.32 -8.75
C ALA A 95 10.71 -13.22 -9.02
N THR A 96 10.66 -14.40 -8.40
CA THR A 96 9.52 -15.33 -8.50
C THR A 96 8.25 -14.71 -7.92
N VAL A 97 8.33 -14.03 -6.78
CA VAL A 97 7.15 -13.37 -6.19
C VAL A 97 6.68 -12.19 -7.06
N LEU A 98 7.61 -11.38 -7.58
CA LEU A 98 7.31 -10.27 -8.50
C LEU A 98 6.69 -10.74 -9.82
N ALA A 99 7.13 -11.88 -10.35
CA ALA A 99 6.63 -12.46 -11.60
C ALA A 99 5.12 -12.75 -11.55
N ARG A 100 4.51 -12.85 -10.37
CA ARG A 100 3.06 -13.01 -10.19
C ARG A 100 2.24 -11.79 -10.61
N GLY A 101 2.87 -10.62 -10.76
CA GLY A 101 2.20 -9.37 -11.11
C GLY A 101 0.99 -9.11 -10.20
N LYS A 102 -0.15 -8.72 -10.79
CA LYS A 102 -1.36 -8.39 -10.00
C LYS A 102 -1.95 -9.57 -9.20
N GLN A 103 -1.59 -10.82 -9.48
CA GLN A 103 -2.19 -11.98 -8.82
C GLN A 103 -1.72 -12.13 -7.37
N GLY A 104 -2.62 -11.87 -6.43
CA GLY A 104 -2.33 -11.95 -5.00
C GLY A 104 -1.53 -10.76 -4.45
N ILE A 105 -1.42 -9.66 -5.20
CA ILE A 105 -0.58 -8.52 -4.82
C ILE A 105 -0.91 -7.89 -3.48
N ALA A 106 -2.20 -7.84 -3.11
CA ALA A 106 -2.60 -7.36 -1.79
C ALA A 106 -1.98 -8.20 -0.64
N SER A 107 -1.62 -9.46 -0.90
CA SER A 107 -0.95 -10.36 0.04
C SER A 107 0.58 -10.27 -0.10
N TRP A 108 1.11 -10.45 -1.33
CA TRP A 108 2.56 -10.55 -1.49
C TRP A 108 3.28 -9.22 -1.31
N SER A 109 2.64 -8.07 -1.60
CA SER A 109 3.22 -6.76 -1.28
C SER A 109 3.33 -6.54 0.24
N LYS A 110 2.40 -7.08 1.04
CA LYS A 110 2.50 -7.09 2.51
C LYS A 110 3.69 -7.93 2.97
N ALA A 111 3.88 -9.12 2.40
CA ALA A 111 5.07 -9.94 2.69
C ALA A 111 6.35 -9.18 2.37
N PHE A 112 6.39 -8.47 1.24
CA PHE A 112 7.54 -7.64 0.87
C PHE A 112 7.79 -6.50 1.85
N THR A 113 6.77 -5.85 2.40
CA THR A 113 6.98 -4.79 3.39
C THR A 113 7.60 -5.29 4.70
N ILE A 114 7.39 -6.54 5.11
CA ILE A 114 8.12 -7.09 6.27
C ILE A 114 9.49 -7.66 5.88
N ARG A 115 9.71 -7.98 4.60
CA ARG A 115 11.03 -8.38 4.11
C ARG A 115 12.01 -7.22 4.03
N ASP A 116 11.51 -6.06 3.59
CA ASP A 116 12.29 -4.84 3.42
C ASP A 116 11.35 -3.61 3.44
N PRO A 117 11.04 -3.06 4.63
CA PRO A 117 10.06 -1.99 4.79
C PRO A 117 10.51 -0.65 4.18
N LYS A 118 11.82 -0.49 3.90
CA LYS A 118 12.37 0.73 3.28
C LYS A 118 12.24 0.71 1.77
N ARG A 119 12.33 -0.47 1.14
CA ARG A 119 12.24 -0.62 -0.31
C ARG A 119 10.82 -0.88 -0.81
N PHE A 120 9.98 -1.53 -0.01
CA PHE A 120 8.66 -1.96 -0.44
C PHE A 120 7.53 -1.31 0.34
N ALA A 121 6.41 -1.11 -0.37
CA ALA A 121 5.18 -0.56 0.16
C ALA A 121 4.00 -1.49 -0.18
N ILE A 122 2.95 -1.49 0.65
CA ILE A 122 1.77 -2.31 0.41
C ILE A 122 1.02 -1.76 -0.81
N PHE A 123 0.70 -2.65 -1.75
CA PHE A 123 -0.12 -2.30 -2.90
C PHE A 123 -1.40 -3.13 -2.91
N ASP A 124 -2.52 -2.48 -2.66
CA ASP A 124 -3.85 -3.07 -2.68
C ASP A 124 -4.86 -2.19 -3.40
N ALA A 125 -6.14 -2.59 -3.37
CA ALA A 125 -7.17 -1.87 -4.09
C ALA A 125 -7.35 -0.41 -3.63
N ARG A 126 -7.05 -0.09 -2.36
CA ARG A 126 -7.17 1.27 -1.82
C ARG A 126 -6.03 2.14 -2.32
N THR A 127 -4.78 1.69 -2.22
CA THR A 127 -3.64 2.47 -2.72
C THR A 127 -3.71 2.64 -4.24
N SER A 128 -4.14 1.60 -4.97
CA SER A 128 -4.33 1.71 -6.41
C SER A 128 -5.43 2.71 -6.81
N ILE A 129 -6.59 2.71 -6.14
CA ILE A 129 -7.66 3.64 -6.51
C ILE A 129 -7.31 5.07 -6.11
N ALA A 130 -6.60 5.27 -4.98
CA ALA A 130 -6.14 6.58 -4.56
C ALA A 130 -5.24 7.23 -5.63
N LEU A 131 -4.27 6.50 -6.18
CA LEU A 131 -3.39 6.99 -7.24
C LEU A 131 -4.16 7.39 -8.51
N ASN A 132 -5.15 6.59 -8.90
CA ASN A 132 -5.96 6.89 -10.07
C ASN A 132 -6.87 8.10 -9.83
N ALA A 133 -7.54 8.16 -8.67
CA ALA A 133 -8.44 9.25 -8.32
C ALA A 133 -7.71 10.60 -8.24
N ILE A 134 -6.52 10.64 -7.62
CA ILE A 134 -5.71 11.87 -7.52
C ILE A 134 -5.35 12.39 -8.91
N GLN A 135 -4.91 11.52 -9.83
CA GLN A 135 -4.55 11.93 -11.18
C GLN A 135 -5.75 12.46 -11.98
N VAL A 136 -6.87 11.75 -11.94
CA VAL A 136 -8.10 12.15 -12.65
C VAL A 136 -8.63 13.48 -12.12
N ARG A 137 -8.71 13.64 -10.80
CA ARG A 137 -9.19 14.89 -10.17
C ARG A 137 -8.29 16.09 -10.48
N ALA A 138 -6.98 15.87 -10.60
CA ALA A 138 -6.04 16.90 -10.98
C ALA A 138 -6.07 17.24 -12.48
N GLY A 139 -6.93 16.60 -13.27
CA GLY A 139 -7.03 16.83 -14.72
C GLY A 139 -5.77 16.43 -15.49
N VAL A 140 -5.02 15.43 -15.00
CA VAL A 140 -3.83 14.92 -15.70
C VAL A 140 -4.26 14.21 -16.98
N GLU A 141 -3.75 14.64 -18.13
CA GLU A 141 -4.11 14.11 -19.46
C GLU A 141 -2.85 13.79 -20.31
N PRO A 142 -2.62 12.52 -20.70
CA PRO A 142 -3.27 11.31 -20.17
C PRO A 142 -2.73 10.96 -18.77
N PRO A 143 -3.57 10.42 -17.87
CA PRO A 143 -3.10 9.90 -16.59
C PRO A 143 -2.40 8.54 -16.77
N ILE A 144 -1.51 8.19 -15.84
CA ILE A 144 -0.92 6.84 -15.77
C ILE A 144 -1.83 5.97 -14.91
N VAL A 145 -2.59 5.07 -15.54
CA VAL A 145 -3.63 4.31 -14.85
C VAL A 145 -3.09 3.02 -14.24
N PHE A 146 -3.12 2.94 -12.91
CA PHE A 146 -2.80 1.75 -12.12
C PHE A 146 -3.91 0.69 -12.19
N PRO A 147 -3.58 -0.61 -12.06
CA PRO A 147 -4.54 -1.69 -12.27
C PRO A 147 -5.63 -1.73 -11.19
N ALA A 148 -6.89 -1.87 -11.59
CA ALA A 148 -7.98 -2.16 -10.65
C ALA A 148 -7.76 -3.53 -9.98
N LEU A 149 -7.70 -3.53 -8.65
CA LEU A 149 -7.51 -4.73 -7.84
C LEU A 149 -8.81 -5.13 -7.13
N PRO A 150 -9.03 -6.44 -6.86
CA PRO A 150 -10.21 -6.90 -6.13
C PRO A 150 -10.34 -6.20 -4.76
N SER A 151 -11.54 -5.69 -4.48
CA SER A 151 -11.88 -5.02 -3.22
C SER A 151 -13.19 -5.55 -2.66
N ARG A 152 -13.30 -5.60 -1.33
CA ARG A 152 -14.57 -5.84 -0.62
C ARG A 152 -15.30 -4.52 -0.30
N ASN A 153 -14.63 -3.38 -0.45
CA ASN A 153 -15.21 -2.08 -0.18
C ASN A 153 -15.99 -1.58 -1.41
N LYS A 154 -17.32 -1.43 -1.27
CA LYS A 154 -18.21 -1.05 -2.37
C LYS A 154 -17.89 0.34 -2.95
N ARG A 155 -17.42 1.29 -2.13
CA ARG A 155 -17.03 2.65 -2.57
C ARG A 155 -15.81 2.58 -3.49
N VAL A 156 -14.80 1.81 -3.09
CA VAL A 156 -13.60 1.53 -3.93
C VAL A 156 -13.99 0.86 -5.25
N VAL A 157 -14.90 -0.13 -5.20
CA VAL A 157 -15.36 -0.83 -6.42
C VAL A 157 -16.10 0.12 -7.36
N ALA A 158 -16.96 0.99 -6.84
CA ALA A 158 -17.67 2.00 -7.64
C ALA A 158 -16.69 2.96 -8.33
N ALA A 159 -15.72 3.49 -7.59
CA ALA A 159 -14.69 4.38 -8.16
C ALA A 159 -13.82 3.67 -9.22
N GLN A 160 -13.47 2.39 -9.02
CA GLN A 160 -12.76 1.61 -10.04
C GLN A 160 -13.57 1.46 -11.34
N LEU A 161 -14.91 1.36 -11.25
CA LEU A 161 -15.78 1.32 -12.44
C LEU A 161 -15.79 2.67 -13.17
N VAL A 162 -15.80 3.79 -12.43
CA VAL A 162 -15.67 5.13 -13.01
C VAL A 162 -14.35 5.27 -13.78
N VAL A 163 -13.21 4.93 -13.15
CA VAL A 163 -11.90 4.95 -13.83
C VAL A 163 -11.91 4.06 -15.08
N LYS A 164 -12.52 2.87 -15.01
CA LYS A 164 -12.62 1.96 -16.16
C LYS A 164 -13.41 2.59 -17.32
N ARG A 165 -14.52 3.28 -17.03
CA ARG A 165 -15.31 4.00 -18.06
C ARG A 165 -14.49 5.11 -18.70
N LEU A 166 -13.79 5.92 -17.89
CA LEU A 166 -12.94 7.01 -18.40
C LEU A 166 -11.82 6.47 -19.28
N VAL A 167 -11.13 5.41 -18.87
CA VAL A 167 -10.11 4.74 -19.70
C VAL A 167 -10.69 4.29 -21.04
N SER A 168 -11.89 3.71 -21.04
CA SER A 168 -12.55 3.28 -22.28
C SER A 168 -12.96 4.46 -23.17
N ALA A 169 -13.40 5.58 -22.59
CA ALA A 169 -13.83 6.77 -23.33
C ALA A 169 -12.66 7.55 -23.94
N HIS A 170 -11.55 7.65 -23.22
CA HIS A 170 -10.40 8.48 -23.61
C HIS A 170 -9.21 7.69 -24.17
N GLY A 171 -9.23 6.35 -24.11
CA GLY A 171 -8.13 5.51 -24.57
C GLY A 171 -6.86 5.61 -23.72
N TRP A 172 -7.00 5.97 -22.43
CA TRP A 172 -5.85 6.18 -21.55
C TRP A 172 -4.97 4.93 -21.39
N GLN A 173 -3.66 5.17 -21.36
CA GLN A 173 -2.67 4.10 -21.21
C GLN A 173 -2.67 3.56 -19.78
N LYS A 174 -2.69 2.23 -19.67
CA LYS A 174 -2.49 1.53 -18.41
C LYS A 174 -1.00 1.29 -18.21
N VAL A 175 -0.57 1.38 -16.95
CA VAL A 175 0.78 0.97 -16.58
C VAL A 175 1.01 -0.50 -16.91
N ASP A 176 2.25 -0.84 -17.29
CA ASP A 176 2.63 -2.20 -17.62
C ASP A 176 2.37 -3.18 -16.47
N HIS A 177 1.84 -4.36 -16.81
CA HIS A 177 1.39 -5.36 -15.84
C HIS A 177 2.53 -6.00 -15.01
N HIS A 178 3.77 -5.91 -15.47
CA HIS A 178 4.94 -6.43 -14.76
C HIS A 178 5.73 -5.33 -14.05
N ALA A 179 5.68 -4.08 -14.53
CA ALA A 179 6.43 -2.97 -13.97
C ALA A 179 5.68 -2.15 -12.90
N PHE A 180 4.35 -2.22 -12.86
CA PHE A 180 3.55 -1.26 -12.07
C PHE A 180 3.87 -1.23 -10.57
N TYR A 181 4.19 -2.37 -9.97
CA TYR A 181 4.48 -2.42 -8.54
C TYR A 181 5.83 -1.78 -8.21
N ILE A 182 6.85 -2.03 -9.02
CA ILE A 182 8.16 -1.39 -8.85
C ILE A 182 8.06 0.11 -9.14
N MET A 183 7.27 0.51 -10.15
CA MET A 183 6.96 1.91 -10.39
C MET A 183 6.27 2.55 -9.18
N TYR A 184 5.31 1.86 -8.56
CA TYR A 184 4.64 2.32 -7.35
C TYR A 184 5.61 2.49 -6.17
N CYS A 185 6.47 1.50 -5.90
CA CYS A 185 7.43 1.58 -4.80
C CYS A 185 8.39 2.76 -4.99
N ARG A 186 8.93 2.92 -6.21
CA ARG A 186 9.78 4.08 -6.55
C ARG A 186 9.05 5.40 -6.39
N LEU A 187 7.79 5.48 -6.82
CA LEU A 187 6.97 6.68 -6.67
C LEU A 187 6.83 7.08 -5.20
N VAL A 188 6.44 6.17 -4.31
CA VAL A 188 6.25 6.50 -2.89
C VAL A 188 7.57 6.81 -2.18
N GLU A 189 8.66 6.16 -2.58
CA GLU A 189 10.01 6.45 -2.09
C GLU A 189 10.48 7.84 -2.53
N GLU A 190 10.38 8.18 -3.82
CA GLU A 190 10.76 9.49 -4.36
C GLU A 190 9.98 10.63 -3.69
N ILE A 191 8.67 10.45 -3.48
CA ILE A 191 7.84 11.42 -2.76
C ILE A 191 8.33 11.57 -1.32
N ALA A 192 8.59 10.47 -0.62
CA ALA A 192 9.04 10.50 0.77
C ALA A 192 10.39 11.22 0.92
N VAL A 193 11.39 10.88 0.08
CA VAL A 193 12.72 11.52 0.09
C VAL A 193 12.60 13.02 -0.18
N LYS A 194 11.81 13.41 -1.17
CA LYS A 194 11.61 14.82 -1.53
C LYS A 194 10.96 15.60 -0.38
N LEU A 195 9.90 15.06 0.23
CA LEU A 195 9.23 15.71 1.36
C LEU A 195 10.07 15.73 2.61
N CYS A 196 10.89 14.71 2.86
CA CYS A 196 11.82 14.67 3.98
C CYS A 196 12.78 15.88 3.95
N THR A 197 13.26 16.23 2.75
CA THR A 197 14.13 17.40 2.54
C THR A 197 13.36 18.71 2.61
N GLU A 198 12.21 18.82 1.93
CA GLU A 198 11.43 20.07 1.86
C GLU A 198 10.82 20.47 3.20
N LEU A 199 10.30 19.50 3.96
CA LEU A 199 9.62 19.73 5.22
C LEU A 199 10.53 19.59 6.45
N LYS A 200 11.78 19.15 6.26
CA LYS A 200 12.73 18.82 7.34
C LYS A 200 12.11 17.88 8.39
N ALA A 201 11.33 16.91 7.92
CA ALA A 201 10.61 15.95 8.75
C ALA A 201 10.96 14.51 8.34
N SER A 202 10.91 13.57 9.28
CA SER A 202 11.12 12.15 8.96
C SER A 202 9.88 11.60 8.24
N ILE A 203 9.97 11.48 6.92
CA ILE A 203 8.88 10.95 6.07
C ILE A 203 9.38 9.70 5.38
N SER A 204 8.69 8.58 5.60
CA SER A 204 8.99 7.28 4.97
C SER A 204 8.05 6.99 3.80
N ASN A 205 8.50 6.11 2.90
CA ASN A 205 7.66 5.51 1.86
C ASN A 205 6.38 4.86 2.44
N GLN A 206 6.48 4.29 3.65
CA GLN A 206 5.35 3.70 4.36
C GLN A 206 4.33 4.76 4.78
N MET A 207 4.74 5.95 5.21
CA MET A 207 3.80 7.04 5.53
C MET A 207 3.04 7.49 4.27
N VAL A 208 3.73 7.59 3.13
CA VAL A 208 3.08 7.90 1.84
C VAL A 208 2.07 6.83 1.45
N GLU A 209 2.43 5.55 1.59
CA GLU A 209 1.51 4.41 1.38
C GLU A 209 0.28 4.48 2.30
N MET A 210 0.51 4.69 3.59
CA MET A 210 -0.52 4.75 4.63
C MET A 210 -1.48 5.92 4.41
N LEU A 211 -0.99 7.07 3.93
CA LEU A 211 -1.83 8.21 3.54
C LEU A 211 -2.73 7.87 2.35
N LEU A 212 -2.16 7.28 1.29
CA LEU A 212 -2.93 6.83 0.13
C LEU A 212 -4.00 5.81 0.54
N PHE A 213 -3.65 4.88 1.44
CA PHE A 213 -4.58 3.90 1.98
C PHE A 213 -5.72 4.53 2.80
N ALA A 214 -5.39 5.47 3.70
CA ALA A 214 -6.35 6.11 4.60
C ALA A 214 -7.36 6.95 3.80
N ASN A 215 -6.89 7.72 2.82
CA ASN A 215 -7.75 8.64 2.06
C ASN A 215 -8.43 8.00 0.85
N ALA A 216 -8.13 6.73 0.53
CA ALA A 216 -8.68 6.04 -0.64
C ALA A 216 -10.21 6.06 -0.70
N ILE A 217 -10.85 6.09 0.46
CA ILE A 217 -12.30 6.04 0.60
C ILE A 217 -12.94 7.38 0.23
N ASP A 218 -12.39 8.48 0.72
CA ASP A 218 -12.89 9.83 0.38
C ASP A 218 -12.55 10.18 -1.07
N LEU A 219 -11.34 9.84 -1.52
CA LEU A 219 -10.94 9.95 -2.92
C LEU A 219 -11.87 9.16 -3.87
N SER A 220 -12.36 8.00 -3.43
CA SER A 220 -13.32 7.21 -4.22
C SER A 220 -14.66 7.92 -4.36
N ASP A 221 -15.15 8.53 -3.29
CA ASP A 221 -16.44 9.22 -3.29
C ASP A 221 -16.39 10.51 -4.10
N GLU A 222 -15.33 11.31 -3.95
CA GLU A 222 -15.13 12.53 -4.74
C GLU A 222 -15.07 12.21 -6.24
N LEU A 223 -14.38 11.12 -6.60
CA LEU A 223 -14.32 10.65 -7.99
C LEU A 223 -15.70 10.25 -8.50
N CYS A 224 -16.48 9.50 -7.70
CA CYS A 224 -17.83 9.11 -8.08
C CYS A 224 -18.77 10.33 -8.19
N ALA A 225 -18.71 11.27 -7.25
CA ALA A 225 -19.55 12.47 -7.29
C ALA A 225 -19.31 13.34 -8.55
N THR A 226 -18.10 13.29 -9.09
CA THR A 226 -17.71 14.09 -10.26
C THR A 226 -18.04 13.39 -11.59
N TYR A 227 -17.97 12.05 -11.65
CA TYR A 227 -17.94 11.30 -12.92
C TYR A 227 -18.87 10.06 -12.98
N ALA A 228 -19.66 9.77 -11.95
CA ALA A 228 -20.58 8.61 -11.94
C ALA A 228 -21.79 8.81 -12.84
#